data_AF-A0A819XBK8-F1
#
_entry.id   AF-A0A819XBK8-F1
#
_cell.length_a   1.000
_cell.length_b   1.000
_cell.length_c   1.000
_cell.angle_alpha   90.00
_cell.angle_beta   90.00
_cell.angle_gamma   90.00
#
_symmetry.space_group_name_H-M   'P 1'
#
loop_
_entity.id
_entity.type
_entity.pdbx_description
1 polymer ?
#
loop_
_entity_poly.entity_id
_entity_poly.type
_entity_poly.pdbx_seq_one_letter_code
_entity_poly.pdbx_strand_id
1 'polypeptide(L)'
;MWWSSIQIKQNCSHKEKDNCFITRAAWLSSELNVHCLTAIIILVSEGRLPPCAINTHLFSSQLCEATFRSARALTGILSTVTNFSVFTFLQKIGKISIVNETKSTEEANCAAHSLKFPVHHKSRHRKTTMSANTPITSTITTDEIEKNIIKAYHQAESIMDSLQLTKNTKGKQFK
;
A
#
# COMPACT_ATOMS: atom_id res chain seq x y z
N MET A 1 -34.92 15.57 17.66
CA MET A 1 -34.98 16.33 18.93
C MET A 1 -33.57 16.70 19.40
N TRP A 2 -32.75 17.40 18.60
CA TRP A 2 -31.36 17.76 18.97
C TRP A 2 -30.96 19.14 18.38
N TRP A 3 -31.90 20.07 18.29
CA TRP A 3 -31.67 21.44 17.80
C TRP A 3 -32.01 22.48 18.87
N SER A 4 -31.50 22.31 20.07
CA SER A 4 -31.70 23.32 21.11
C SER A 4 -30.43 23.52 21.90
N SER A 5 -29.87 24.71 21.72
CA SER A 5 -28.94 25.38 22.63
C SER A 5 -27.46 25.04 22.45
N ILE A 6 -26.80 25.72 21.51
CA ILE A 6 -25.57 26.48 21.83
C ILE A 6 -25.64 27.80 21.04
N GLN A 7 -25.97 28.85 21.76
CA GLN A 7 -25.78 30.23 21.31
C GLN A 7 -24.28 30.48 21.16
N ILE A 8 -23.80 30.64 19.92
CA ILE A 8 -22.47 31.17 19.67
C ILE A 8 -22.49 32.61 20.16
N LYS A 9 -21.94 32.87 21.36
CA LYS A 9 -21.68 34.23 21.86
C LYS A 9 -20.87 34.98 20.80
N GLN A 10 -21.53 35.87 20.07
CA GLN A 10 -20.91 36.69 19.03
C GLN A 10 -20.20 37.94 19.59
N ASN A 11 -20.10 38.06 20.92
CA ASN A 11 -19.40 39.14 21.62
C ASN A 11 -18.55 38.56 22.76
N CYS A 12 -17.38 38.00 22.45
CA CYS A 12 -16.34 37.76 23.45
C CYS A 12 -15.29 38.87 23.38
N SER A 13 -15.17 39.59 24.51
CA SER A 13 -14.08 40.51 24.82
C SER A 13 -12.73 39.91 24.43
N HIS A 14 -11.83 40.74 23.91
CA HIS A 14 -10.55 40.35 23.32
C HIS A 14 -9.64 39.50 24.24
N LYS A 15 -9.94 39.41 25.54
CA LYS A 15 -9.17 38.69 26.57
C LYS A 15 -9.57 37.21 26.81
N GLU A 16 -10.70 36.72 26.28
CA GLU A 16 -11.13 35.31 26.46
C GLU A 16 -10.90 34.42 25.23
N LYS A 17 -10.44 34.99 24.11
CA LYS A 17 -10.22 34.24 22.85
C LYS A 17 -9.09 33.21 22.93
N ASP A 18 -8.19 33.32 23.91
CA ASP A 18 -7.04 32.42 24.06
C ASP A 18 -7.41 31.03 24.61
N ASN A 19 -8.65 30.82 25.06
CA ASN A 19 -9.09 29.54 25.64
C ASN A 19 -9.96 28.67 24.69
N CYS A 20 -10.28 29.14 23.48
CA CYS A 20 -11.00 28.34 22.49
C CYS A 20 -10.01 27.59 21.59
N PHE A 21 -9.63 26.38 22.00
CA PHE A 21 -8.67 25.52 21.29
C PHE A 21 -9.14 25.07 19.89
N ILE A 22 -10.46 25.06 19.65
CA ILE A 22 -11.06 24.56 18.40
C ILE A 22 -11.67 25.71 17.63
N THR A 23 -11.26 25.87 16.37
CA THR A 23 -11.84 26.85 15.46
C THR A 23 -13.25 26.43 15.04
N ARG A 24 -14.12 27.40 14.73
CA ARG A 24 -15.48 27.13 14.24
C ARG A 24 -15.48 26.19 13.01
N ALA A 25 -14.50 26.33 12.12
CA ALA A 25 -14.36 25.47 10.96
C ALA A 25 -14.05 24.01 11.34
N ALA A 26 -13.15 23.80 12.31
CA ALA A 26 -12.82 22.46 12.81
C ALA A 26 -13.98 21.81 13.56
N TRP A 27 -14.78 22.61 14.26
CA TRP A 27 -16.00 22.12 14.90
C TRP A 27 -17.04 21.67 13.86
N LEU A 28 -17.32 22.51 12.86
CA LEU A 28 -18.29 22.20 11.80
C LEU A 28 -17.87 20.97 10.98
N SER A 29 -16.57 20.82 10.68
CA SER A 29 -16.08 19.65 9.96
C SER A 29 -16.25 18.37 10.79
N SER A 30 -16.06 18.44 12.10
CA SER A 30 -16.29 17.32 13.02
C SER A 30 -17.76 16.90 13.04
N GLU A 31 -18.67 17.88 13.13
CA GLU A 31 -20.12 17.65 13.08
C GLU A 31 -20.53 17.00 11.76
N LEU A 32 -20.06 17.53 10.63
CA LEU A 32 -20.34 16.97 9.30
C LEU A 32 -19.85 15.52 9.19
N ASN A 33 -18.63 15.23 9.65
CA ASN A 33 -18.07 13.88 9.61
C ASN A 33 -18.90 12.87 10.43
N VAL A 34 -19.38 13.27 11.62
CA VAL A 34 -20.24 12.43 12.47
C VAL A 34 -21.57 12.14 11.78
N HIS A 35 -22.20 13.15 11.19
CA HIS A 35 -23.46 12.97 10.45
C HIS A 35 -23.29 12.09 9.21
N CYS A 36 -22.23 12.28 8.44
CA CYS A 36 -21.92 11.43 7.30
C CYS A 36 -21.71 9.97 7.72
N LEU A 37 -20.93 9.72 8.78
CA LEU A 37 -20.72 8.37 9.29
C LEU A 37 -22.02 7.73 9.77
N THR A 38 -22.86 8.49 10.48
CA THR A 38 -24.16 8.02 10.94
C THR A 38 -25.06 7.62 9.76
N ALA A 39 -25.10 8.44 8.70
CA ALA A 39 -25.86 8.12 7.49
C ALA A 39 -25.35 6.83 6.83
N ILE A 40 -24.03 6.62 6.76
CA ILE A 40 -23.44 5.38 6.23
C ILE A 40 -23.86 4.17 7.06
N ILE A 41 -23.82 4.27 8.39
CA ILE A 41 -24.26 3.18 9.29
C ILE A 41 -25.73 2.84 9.06
N ILE A 42 -26.60 3.85 8.97
CA ILE A 42 -28.03 3.65 8.69
C ILE A 42 -28.21 2.92 7.35
N LEU A 43 -27.55 3.39 6.28
CA LEU A 43 -27.65 2.78 4.95
C LEU A 43 -27.15 1.34 4.91
N VAL A 44 -26.12 1.00 5.68
CA VAL A 44 -25.66 -0.40 5.83
C VAL A 44 -26.68 -1.23 6.61
N SER A 45 -27.27 -0.68 7.68
CA SER A 45 -28.30 -1.39 8.46
C SER A 45 -29.58 -1.66 7.66
N GLU A 46 -29.91 -0.78 6.71
CA GLU A 46 -31.02 -0.93 5.76
C GLU A 46 -30.68 -1.88 4.59
N GLY A 47 -29.46 -2.41 4.51
CA GLY A 47 -29.00 -3.28 3.42
C GLY A 47 -28.76 -2.57 2.09
N ARG A 48 -28.70 -1.24 2.07
CA ARG A 48 -28.45 -0.43 0.85
C ARG A 48 -26.96 -0.28 0.53
N LEU A 49 -26.10 -0.53 1.51
CA LEU A 49 -24.65 -0.54 1.37
C LEU A 49 -24.07 -1.84 1.93
N PRO A 50 -22.94 -2.33 1.37
CA PRO A 50 -22.29 -3.53 1.87
C PRO A 50 -21.69 -3.29 3.28
N PRO A 51 -21.58 -4.32 4.12
CA PRO A 51 -20.98 -4.18 5.47
C PRO A 51 -19.57 -3.60 5.49
N CYS A 52 -18.79 -3.80 4.42
CA CYS A 52 -17.45 -3.25 4.27
C CYS A 52 -17.43 -1.71 4.21
N ALA A 53 -18.55 -1.05 3.90
CA ALA A 53 -18.66 0.39 3.87
C ALA A 53 -18.52 1.05 5.27
N ILE A 54 -18.69 0.28 6.36
CA ILE A 54 -18.46 0.77 7.74
C ILE A 54 -16.96 0.91 8.04
N ASN A 55 -16.06 0.45 7.17
CA ASN A 55 -14.63 0.55 7.39
C ASN A 55 -14.16 2.02 7.41
N THR A 56 -14.12 2.60 8.61
CA THR A 56 -13.80 4.01 8.84
C THR A 56 -12.39 4.38 8.43
N HIS A 57 -11.48 3.41 8.34
CA HIS A 57 -10.12 3.63 7.85
C HIS A 57 -10.11 4.17 6.41
N LEU A 58 -11.12 3.82 5.60
CA LEU A 58 -11.24 4.27 4.22
C LEU A 58 -11.63 5.75 4.08
N PHE A 59 -12.19 6.36 5.14
CA PHE A 59 -12.59 7.78 5.14
C PHE A 59 -11.47 8.72 5.59
N SER A 60 -10.29 8.18 5.90
CA SER A 60 -9.14 8.98 6.32
C SER A 60 -8.42 9.64 5.14
N SER A 61 -7.82 10.80 5.37
CA SER A 61 -6.97 11.46 4.39
C SER A 61 -5.68 10.68 4.11
N GLN A 62 -5.25 9.81 5.03
CA GLN A 62 -4.07 8.97 4.89
C GLN A 62 -4.12 8.08 3.65
N LEU A 63 -5.29 7.51 3.33
CA LEU A 63 -5.42 6.63 2.16
C LEU A 63 -5.24 7.42 0.85
N CYS A 64 -5.81 8.62 0.80
CA CYS A 64 -5.62 9.55 -0.31
C CYS A 64 -4.13 9.92 -0.47
N GLU A 65 -3.47 10.30 0.63
CA GLU A 65 -2.05 10.64 0.63
C GLU A 65 -1.18 9.45 0.18
N ALA A 66 -1.51 8.23 0.62
CA ALA A 66 -0.85 7.01 0.18
C ALA A 66 -0.96 6.81 -1.34
N THR A 67 -2.16 6.97 -1.92
CA THR A 67 -2.34 6.90 -3.38
C THR A 67 -1.53 7.97 -4.12
N PHE A 68 -1.50 9.20 -3.62
CA PHE A 68 -0.66 10.26 -4.20
C PHE A 68 0.83 9.94 -4.11
N ARG A 69 1.30 9.38 -2.99
CA ARG A 69 2.69 8.91 -2.84
C ARG A 69 3.01 7.81 -3.85
N SER A 70 2.14 6.82 -4.02
CA SER A 70 2.30 5.77 -5.02
C SER A 70 2.35 6.33 -6.44
N ALA A 71 1.48 7.29 -6.77
CA ALA A 71 1.50 7.96 -8.08
C ALA A 71 2.80 8.74 -8.32
N ARG A 72 3.37 9.39 -7.29
CA ARG A 72 4.69 10.04 -7.38
C ARG A 72 5.81 9.03 -7.56
N ALA A 73 5.76 7.89 -6.87
CA ALA A 73 6.77 6.83 -6.96
C ALA A 73 6.80 6.16 -8.35
N LEU A 74 5.70 6.20 -9.10
CA LEU A 74 5.63 5.73 -10.49
C LEU A 74 6.21 6.71 -11.52
N THR A 75 6.78 7.85 -11.09
CA THR A 75 7.57 8.71 -11.97
C THR A 75 8.87 7.99 -12.33
N GLY A 76 9.26 8.02 -13.62
CA GLY A 76 10.44 7.31 -14.11
C GLY A 76 11.73 7.74 -13.41
N ILE A 77 12.70 6.83 -13.34
CA ILE A 77 13.96 6.95 -12.56
C ILE A 77 14.78 8.21 -12.93
N LEU A 78 14.62 8.72 -14.14
CA LEU A 78 15.30 9.91 -14.67
C LEU A 78 14.47 11.20 -14.55
N SER A 79 13.22 11.11 -14.11
CA SER A 79 12.34 12.27 -13.99
C SER A 79 12.27 12.74 -12.55
N THR A 80 12.76 13.94 -12.32
CA THR A 80 12.66 14.66 -11.04
C THR A 80 11.29 15.33 -10.85
N VAL A 81 10.39 15.20 -11.84
CA VAL A 81 9.10 15.87 -11.84
C VAL A 81 8.12 15.10 -10.93
N THR A 82 8.00 15.56 -9.69
CA THR A 82 7.04 15.03 -8.70
C THR A 82 5.61 15.51 -8.95
N ASN A 83 5.46 16.54 -9.78
CA ASN A 83 4.17 17.13 -10.12
C ASN A 83 3.59 16.44 -11.36
N PHE A 84 2.29 16.22 -11.36
CA PHE A 84 1.60 15.61 -12.50
C PHE A 84 0.24 16.26 -12.67
N SER A 85 -0.21 16.38 -13.92
CA SER A 85 -1.56 16.83 -14.21
C SER A 85 -2.57 15.76 -13.80
N VAL A 86 -3.85 16.14 -13.71
CA VAL A 86 -4.94 15.19 -13.45
C VAL A 86 -4.96 14.08 -14.50
N PHE A 87 -4.71 14.40 -15.77
CA PHE A 87 -4.63 13.40 -16.84
C PHE A 87 -3.53 12.37 -16.58
N THR A 88 -2.33 12.83 -16.22
CA THR A 88 -1.21 11.96 -15.88
C THR A 88 -1.48 11.15 -14.60
N PHE A 89 -2.20 11.71 -13.64
CA PHE A 89 -2.64 10.99 -12.45
C PHE A 89 -3.56 9.82 -12.80
N LEU A 90 -4.56 10.04 -13.67
CA LEU A 90 -5.48 8.99 -14.10
C LEU A 90 -4.75 7.84 -14.82
N GLN A 91 -3.78 8.15 -15.69
CA GLN A 91 -2.94 7.13 -16.32
C GLN A 91 -2.12 6.33 -15.29
N LYS A 92 -1.65 6.99 -14.23
CA LYS A 92 -0.91 6.34 -13.14
C LYS A 92 -1.82 5.49 -12.25
N ILE A 93 -3.08 5.88 -12.02
CA ILE A 93 -4.04 5.08 -11.25
C ILE A 93 -4.22 3.69 -11.86
N GLY A 94 -4.33 3.58 -13.18
CA GLY A 94 -4.41 2.28 -13.85
C GLY A 94 -3.20 1.38 -13.53
N LYS A 95 -1.99 1.97 -13.53
CA LYS A 95 -0.76 1.25 -13.15
C LYS A 95 -0.75 0.87 -11.66
N ILE A 96 -1.20 1.75 -10.77
CA ILE A 96 -1.33 1.45 -9.33
C ILE A 96 -2.29 0.28 -9.11
N SER A 97 -3.40 0.24 -9.84
CA SER A 97 -4.38 -0.85 -9.74
C SER A 97 -3.74 -2.21 -10.07
N ILE A 98 -3.00 -2.29 -11.17
CA ILE A 98 -2.29 -3.51 -11.58
C ILE A 98 -1.27 -3.92 -10.52
N VAL A 99 -0.47 -2.98 -10.00
CA VAL A 99 0.52 -3.26 -8.94
C VAL A 99 -0.14 -3.77 -7.65
N ASN A 100 -1.30 -3.21 -7.28
CA ASN A 100 -2.02 -3.66 -6.09
C ASN A 100 -2.63 -5.05 -6.28
N GLU A 101 -3.12 -5.34 -7.49
CA GLU A 101 -3.66 -6.65 -7.85
C GLU A 101 -2.57 -7.73 -7.83
N THR A 102 -1.40 -7.46 -8.42
CA THR A 102 -0.27 -8.40 -8.38
C THR A 102 0.16 -8.66 -6.94
N LYS A 103 0.29 -7.61 -6.14
CA LYS A 103 0.65 -7.73 -4.72
C LYS A 103 -0.37 -8.57 -3.93
N SER A 104 -1.66 -8.32 -4.15
CA SER A 104 -2.72 -9.08 -3.47
C SER A 104 -2.74 -10.55 -3.90
N THR A 105 -2.45 -10.82 -5.17
CA THR A 105 -2.36 -12.18 -5.73
C THR A 105 -1.15 -12.93 -5.15
N GLU A 106 -0.01 -12.25 -4.97
CA GLU A 106 1.18 -12.82 -4.32
C GLU A 106 0.92 -13.16 -2.84
N GLU A 107 0.25 -12.28 -2.11
CA GLU A 107 -0.10 -12.50 -0.69
C GLU A 107 -1.08 -13.66 -0.50
N ALA A 108 -2.03 -13.84 -1.43
CA ALA A 108 -3.00 -14.94 -1.40
C ALA A 108 -2.39 -16.31 -1.81
N ASN A 109 -1.37 -16.32 -2.67
CA ASN A 109 -0.75 -17.54 -3.16
C ASN A 109 0.29 -18.10 -2.16
N CYS A 110 -0.19 -18.86 -1.17
CA CYS A 110 0.61 -19.69 -0.25
C CYS A 110 1.03 -21.05 -0.83
N ALA A 111 0.98 -21.24 -2.16
CA ALA A 111 1.45 -22.47 -2.78
C ALA A 111 2.98 -22.59 -2.72
N ALA A 112 3.50 -23.81 -2.62
CA ALA A 112 4.94 -24.12 -2.55
C ALA A 112 5.77 -23.56 -3.73
N HIS A 113 5.10 -23.18 -4.83
CA HIS A 113 5.68 -22.57 -6.03
C HIS A 113 5.13 -21.18 -6.33
N SER A 114 4.89 -20.37 -5.29
CA SER A 114 4.51 -18.97 -5.43
C SER A 114 5.65 -18.15 -6.05
N LEU A 115 5.40 -17.54 -7.21
CA LEU A 115 6.29 -16.58 -7.85
C LEU A 115 6.37 -15.33 -6.97
N LYS A 116 7.40 -15.26 -6.12
CA LYS A 116 7.69 -14.07 -5.32
C LYS A 116 8.62 -13.16 -6.11
N PHE A 117 8.17 -11.96 -6.41
CA PHE A 117 9.07 -10.96 -6.98
C PHE A 117 10.14 -10.58 -5.95
N PRO A 118 11.41 -10.39 -6.37
CA PRO A 118 12.48 -9.97 -5.48
C PRO A 118 12.12 -8.65 -4.79
N VAL A 119 11.79 -8.71 -3.50
CA VAL A 119 11.64 -7.51 -2.68
C VAL A 119 13.05 -7.02 -2.39
N HIS A 120 13.41 -5.87 -2.97
CA HIS A 120 14.66 -5.21 -2.62
C HIS A 120 14.58 -4.76 -1.14
N HIS A 121 15.04 -5.62 -0.23
CA HIS A 121 15.20 -5.26 1.16
C HIS A 121 16.24 -4.16 1.25
N LYS A 122 15.80 -2.90 1.34
CA LYS A 122 16.64 -1.87 1.94
C LYS A 122 16.85 -2.33 3.38
N SER A 123 18.05 -2.77 3.71
CA SER A 123 18.46 -3.06 5.08
C SER A 123 18.20 -1.80 5.91
N ARG A 124 17.03 -1.75 6.55
CA ARG A 124 16.76 -0.76 7.58
C ARG A 124 17.58 -1.27 8.75
N HIS A 125 18.79 -0.76 8.91
CA HIS A 125 19.61 -0.98 10.09
C HIS A 125 18.73 -0.80 11.32
N ARG A 126 18.27 -1.92 11.91
CA ARG A 126 17.84 -1.92 13.29
C ARG A 126 19.07 -1.45 14.06
N LYS A 127 18.92 -0.43 14.89
CA LYS A 127 19.93 -0.06 15.88
C LYS A 127 20.02 -1.24 16.86
N THR A 128 20.74 -2.28 16.46
CA THR A 128 21.20 -3.32 17.35
C THR A 128 22.48 -2.78 17.97
N THR A 129 22.50 -2.78 19.29
CA THR A 129 23.59 -2.35 20.15
C THR A 129 24.93 -2.86 19.62
N MET A 130 25.91 -1.97 19.55
CA MET A 130 27.23 -2.24 18.99
C MET A 130 27.89 -3.43 19.68
N SER A 131 28.12 -4.50 18.93
CA SER A 131 29.21 -5.44 19.19
C SER A 131 30.19 -5.34 18.02
N ALA A 132 31.47 -5.36 18.37
CA ALA A 132 32.60 -4.88 17.59
C ALA A 132 32.66 -5.38 16.13
N ASN A 133 33.18 -4.48 15.28
CA ASN A 133 33.47 -4.65 13.87
C ASN A 133 34.07 -6.02 13.54
N THR A 134 33.31 -6.86 12.85
CA THR A 134 33.89 -7.90 11.99
C THR A 134 33.61 -7.47 10.54
N PRO A 135 34.63 -7.24 9.70
CA PRO A 135 34.39 -7.00 8.29
C PRO A 135 33.79 -8.28 7.70
N ILE A 136 32.50 -8.25 7.36
CA ILE A 136 31.88 -9.30 6.56
C ILE A 136 32.31 -9.07 5.12
N THR A 137 33.55 -9.41 4.80
CA THR A 137 33.93 -9.85 3.46
C THR A 137 33.62 -11.33 3.39
N SER A 138 32.34 -11.68 3.25
CA SER A 138 31.98 -13.02 2.81
C SER A 138 32.41 -13.13 1.35
N THR A 139 33.66 -13.56 1.12
CA THR A 139 34.14 -14.01 -0.18
C THR A 139 33.28 -15.19 -0.59
N ILE A 140 32.26 -14.93 -1.40
CA ILE A 140 31.44 -15.95 -2.04
C ILE A 140 32.41 -16.84 -2.81
N THR A 141 32.50 -18.11 -2.40
CA THR A 141 33.40 -19.07 -3.04
C THR A 141 32.79 -19.56 -4.35
N THR A 142 33.62 -19.96 -5.30
CA THR A 142 33.18 -20.54 -6.59
C THR A 142 32.26 -21.73 -6.38
N ASP A 143 32.53 -22.53 -5.35
CA ASP A 143 31.76 -23.73 -5.01
C ASP A 143 30.36 -23.37 -4.49
N GLU A 144 30.22 -22.27 -3.74
CA GLU A 144 28.92 -21.76 -3.32
C GLU A 144 28.10 -21.24 -4.51
N ILE A 145 28.75 -20.63 -5.50
CA ILE A 145 28.10 -20.18 -6.74
C ILE A 145 27.59 -21.39 -7.51
N GLU A 146 28.44 -22.40 -7.73
CA GLU A 146 28.06 -23.61 -8.45
C GLU A 146 26.91 -24.35 -7.77
N LYS A 147 26.97 -24.49 -6.44
CA LYS A 147 25.90 -25.12 -5.66
C LYS A 147 24.59 -24.35 -5.75
N ASN A 148 24.64 -23.02 -5.77
CA ASN A 148 23.44 -22.19 -5.97
C ASN A 148 22.86 -22.31 -7.38
N ILE A 149 23.71 -22.40 -8.41
CA ILE A 149 23.28 -22.60 -9.79
C ILE A 149 22.59 -23.95 -9.95
N ILE A 150 23.20 -25.03 -9.46
CA ILE A 150 22.62 -26.39 -9.53
C ILE A 150 21.29 -26.45 -8.77
N LYS A 151 21.23 -25.85 -7.58
CA LYS A 151 20.00 -25.79 -6.80
C LYS A 151 18.90 -25.02 -7.53
N ALA A 152 19.23 -23.88 -8.14
CA ALA A 152 18.26 -23.09 -8.91
C ALA A 152 17.77 -23.86 -10.15
N TYR A 153 18.65 -24.59 -10.83
CA TYR A 153 18.29 -25.43 -11.97
C TYR A 153 17.26 -26.50 -11.59
N HIS A 154 17.51 -27.29 -10.55
CA HIS A 154 16.57 -28.32 -10.11
C HIS A 154 15.24 -27.74 -9.60
N GLN A 155 15.27 -26.57 -8.96
CA GLN A 155 14.05 -25.87 -8.57
C GLN A 155 13.23 -25.43 -9.79
N ALA A 156 13.87 -24.92 -10.84
CA ALA A 156 13.21 -24.55 -12.07
C ALA A 156 12.61 -25.77 -12.79
N GLU A 157 13.32 -26.89 -12.81
CA GLU A 157 12.84 -28.16 -13.37
C GLU A 157 11.58 -28.67 -12.64
N SER A 158 11.61 -28.67 -11.31
CA SER A 158 10.45 -29.01 -10.47
C SER A 158 9.24 -28.10 -10.72
N ILE A 159 9.47 -26.80 -10.92
CA ILE A 159 8.41 -25.84 -11.26
C ILE A 159 7.86 -26.11 -12.67
N MET A 160 8.71 -26.39 -13.65
CA MET A 160 8.26 -26.72 -15.02
C MET A 160 7.40 -27.98 -15.08
N ASP A 161 7.75 -29.00 -14.28
CA ASP A 161 6.99 -30.24 -14.19
C ASP A 161 5.65 -30.05 -13.47
N SER A 162 5.64 -29.30 -12.37
CA SER A 162 4.38 -28.97 -11.68
C SER A 162 3.41 -28.13 -12.52
N LEU A 163 3.93 -27.31 -13.45
CA LEU A 163 3.14 -26.52 -14.39
C LEU A 163 2.80 -27.27 -15.69
N GLN A 164 3.19 -28.55 -15.83
CA GLN A 164 2.98 -29.39 -17.03
C GLN A 164 3.53 -28.82 -18.34
N LEU A 165 4.51 -27.90 -18.27
CA LEU A 165 5.07 -27.22 -19.46
C LEU A 165 5.96 -28.13 -20.31
N THR A 166 6.50 -29.21 -19.72
CA THR A 166 7.39 -30.18 -20.38
C THR A 166 6.69 -31.06 -21.42
N LYS A 167 5.35 -31.11 -21.46
CA LYS A 167 4.59 -31.80 -22.52
C LYS A 167 4.54 -31.02 -23.84
N ASN A 168 4.69 -29.70 -23.80
CA ASN A 168 4.52 -28.84 -24.99
C ASN A 168 5.86 -28.47 -25.67
N THR A 169 7.00 -28.64 -25.00
CA THR A 169 8.31 -28.23 -25.53
C THR A 169 9.06 -29.34 -26.28
N LYS A 170 8.69 -30.61 -26.13
CA LYS A 170 9.31 -31.74 -26.86
C LYS A 170 8.78 -31.93 -28.30
N GLY A 171 7.87 -31.07 -28.76
CA GLY A 171 7.16 -31.22 -30.05
C GLY A 171 7.72 -30.45 -31.25
N LYS A 172 8.83 -29.72 -31.13
CA LYS A 172 9.47 -29.04 -32.27
C LYS A 172 10.92 -29.48 -32.43
N GLN A 173 11.11 -30.72 -32.89
CA GLN A 173 12.31 -31.01 -33.68
C GLN A 173 12.14 -30.30 -35.02
N PHE A 174 13.06 -29.39 -35.30
CA PHE A 174 13.23 -28.79 -36.62
C PHE A 174 13.44 -29.91 -37.64
N LYS A 175 12.52 -30.01 -38.60
CA LYS A 175 12.74 -30.66 -39.89
C LYS A 175 13.21 -29.60 -40.88
#